data_AF-A0A497KDT6-F1
#
_entry.id   AF-A0A497KDT6-F1
#
_cell.length_a   1.000
_cell.length_b   1.000
_cell.length_c   1.000
_cell.angle_alpha   90.00
_cell.angle_beta   90.00
_cell.angle_gamma   90.00
#
_symmetry.space_group_name_H-M   'P 1'
#
loop_
_entity.id
_entity.type
_entity.pdbx_description
1 polymer ?
#
loop_
_entity_poly.entity_id
_entity_poly.type
_entity_poly.pdbx_seq_one_letter_code
_entity_poly.pdbx_strand_id
1 'polypeptide(L)'
;MIGYRFFRWFVPKSQYMFFIDTSPAEAHQRIESNRQEKEMFESLEKLEKIHKKLTRIAGRPEWIVLDGDQPEEHIFEEVKQALSL
;
A
#
# COMPACT_ATOMS: atom_id res chain seq x y z
N MET A 1 11.17 -10.86 7.83
CA MET A 1 9.72 -10.93 8.12
C MET A 1 9.42 -11.99 9.20
N ILE A 2 10.02 -11.88 10.39
CA ILE A 2 9.69 -12.78 11.51
C ILE A 2 8.51 -12.20 12.29
N GLY A 3 8.54 -10.90 12.59
CA GLY A 3 7.45 -10.17 13.25
C GLY A 3 6.11 -10.31 12.52
N TYR A 4 6.04 -10.04 11.21
CA TYR A 4 4.79 -10.21 10.46
C TYR A 4 4.24 -11.64 10.53
N ARG A 5 5.11 -12.67 10.45
CA ARG A 5 4.67 -14.08 10.57
C ARG A 5 4.06 -14.38 11.93
N PHE A 6 4.64 -13.83 13.00
CA PHE A 6 4.12 -13.94 14.35
C PHE A 6 2.75 -13.26 14.45
N PHE A 7 2.68 -11.96 14.17
CA PHE A 7 1.43 -11.20 14.30
C PHE A 7 0.30 -11.74 13.41
N ARG A 8 0.59 -12.20 12.19
CA ARG A 8 -0.40 -12.79 11.27
C ARG A 8 -1.23 -13.93 11.89
N TRP A 9 -0.68 -14.65 12.88
CA TRP A 9 -1.38 -15.75 13.55
C TRP A 9 -2.21 -15.31 14.75
N PHE A 10 -1.87 -14.18 15.38
CA PHE A 10 -2.48 -13.74 16.64
C PHE A 10 -3.43 -12.56 16.49
N VAL A 11 -3.26 -11.74 15.46
CA VAL A 11 -4.12 -10.56 15.25
C VAL A 11 -5.32 -10.90 14.38
N PRO A 12 -6.49 -10.31 14.65
CA PRO A 12 -7.63 -10.38 13.74
C PRO A 12 -7.22 -9.93 12.34
N LYS A 13 -7.72 -10.64 11.32
CA LYS A 13 -7.51 -10.30 9.92
C LYS A 13 -8.83 -9.83 9.33
N SER A 14 -8.77 -8.77 8.53
CA SER A 14 -9.91 -8.36 7.70
C SER A 14 -10.14 -9.40 6.60
N GLN A 15 -11.40 -9.58 6.20
CA GLN A 15 -11.75 -10.33 4.99
C GLN A 15 -11.18 -9.65 3.74
N TYR A 16 -11.05 -8.33 3.78
CA TYR A 16 -10.51 -7.51 2.70
C TYR A 16 -9.28 -6.77 3.19
N MET A 17 -8.11 -7.17 2.70
CA MET A 17 -6.83 -6.49 2.98
C MET A 17 -6.29 -5.96 1.66
N PHE A 18 -6.49 -4.67 1.43
CA PHE A 18 -6.00 -4.01 0.22
C PHE A 18 -4.56 -3.53 0.41
N PHE A 19 -3.73 -3.76 -0.61
CA PHE A 19 -2.44 -3.11 -0.76
C PHE A 19 -2.47 -2.29 -2.04
N ILE A 20 -2.56 -0.97 -1.89
CA ILE A 20 -2.46 -0.02 -3.00
C ILE A 20 -0.97 0.12 -3.32
N ASP A 21 -0.52 -0.56 -4.37
CA ASP A 21 0.87 -0.62 -4.78
C ASP A 21 1.23 0.61 -5.61
N THR A 22 1.46 1.73 -4.92
CA THR A 22 1.98 2.97 -5.54
C THR A 22 3.50 2.91 -5.58
N SER A 23 4.10 3.20 -6.74
CA SER A 23 5.55 3.26 -6.88
C SER A 23 6.16 4.35 -6.01
N PRO A 24 7.40 4.19 -5.53
CA PRO A 24 8.05 5.20 -4.69
C PRO A 24 8.12 6.59 -5.33
N ALA A 25 8.30 6.65 -6.65
CA ALA A 25 8.38 7.90 -7.39
C ALA A 25 7.02 8.63 -7.44
N GLU A 26 5.95 7.91 -7.77
CA GLU A 26 4.59 8.46 -7.79
C GLU A 26 4.16 8.88 -6.38
N ALA A 27 4.40 8.04 -5.37
CA ALA A 27 4.11 8.38 -3.98
C ALA A 27 4.85 9.65 -3.53
N HIS A 28 6.15 9.76 -3.85
CA HIS A 28 6.93 10.95 -3.55
C HIS A 28 6.38 12.20 -4.26
N GLN A 29 6.07 12.10 -5.56
CA GLN A 29 5.47 13.20 -6.30
C GLN A 29 4.14 13.66 -5.69
N ARG A 30 3.24 12.73 -5.37
CA ARG A 30 1.92 13.03 -4.77
C ARG A 30 2.06 13.69 -3.40
N ILE A 31 3.01 13.24 -2.58
CA ILE A 31 3.31 13.85 -1.29
C ILE A 31 3.79 15.30 -1.47
N GLU A 32 4.79 15.51 -2.33
CA GLU A 32 5.37 16.84 -2.59
C GLU A 32 4.34 17.82 -3.19
N SER A 33 3.39 17.33 -3.99
CA SER A 33 2.42 18.17 -4.68
C SER A 33 1.21 18.52 -3.80
N ASN A 34 0.83 17.66 -2.85
CA ASN A 34 -0.45 17.76 -2.15
C ASN A 34 -0.33 18.03 -0.64
N ARG A 35 0.85 17.93 -0.03
CA ARG A 35 1.03 18.16 1.41
C ARG A 35 1.72 19.49 1.70
N GLN A 36 1.16 20.27 2.63
CA GLN A 36 1.77 21.53 3.10
C GLN A 36 2.89 21.30 4.12
N GLU A 37 2.88 20.17 4.83
CA GLU A 37 3.91 19.79 5.79
C GLU A 37 4.46 18.41 5.43
N LYS A 38 5.79 18.29 5.41
CA LYS A 38 6.48 17.01 5.15
C LYS A 38 6.63 16.22 6.44
N GLU A 39 6.16 14.98 6.44
CA GLU A 39 6.41 14.07 7.54
C GLU A 39 7.85 13.51 7.47
N MET A 40 8.40 13.14 8.62
CA MET A 40 9.78 12.62 8.76
C MET A 40 10.09 11.34 7.95
N PHE A 41 9.09 10.73 7.31
CA PHE A 41 9.17 9.45 6.58
C PHE A 41 9.07 9.55 5.06
N GLU A 42 9.06 10.76 4.48
CA GLU A 42 8.65 10.96 3.09
C GLU A 42 9.78 11.13 2.07
N SER A 43 11.03 10.83 2.41
CA SER A 43 12.11 10.84 1.40
C SER A 43 11.99 9.66 0.43
N LEU A 44 12.33 9.88 -0.84
CA LEU A 44 12.26 8.85 -1.89
C LEU A 44 12.98 7.54 -1.48
N GLU A 45 14.20 7.64 -0.94
CA GLU A 45 14.97 6.47 -0.47
C GLU A 45 14.23 5.65 0.61
N LYS A 46 13.54 6.33 1.54
CA LYS A 46 12.75 5.66 2.58
C LYS A 46 11.53 4.99 1.98
N LEU A 47 10.86 5.65 1.02
CA LEU A 47 9.73 5.09 0.29
C LEU A 47 10.15 3.83 -0.48
N GLU A 48 11.27 3.84 -1.20
CA GLU A 48 11.82 2.65 -1.89
C GLU A 48 12.09 1.49 -0.92
N LYS A 49 12.69 1.79 0.24
CA LYS A 49 12.99 0.79 1.26
C LYS A 49 11.75 0.17 1.89
N ILE A 50 10.70 0.98 2.09
CA ILE A 50 9.43 0.52 2.66
C ILE A 50 8.64 -0.26 1.61
N HIS A 51 8.53 0.27 0.38
CA HIS A 51 7.88 -0.37 -0.76
C HIS A 51 8.40 -1.79 -0.96
N LYS A 52 9.72 -1.98 -1.09
CA LYS A 52 10.34 -3.31 -1.22
C LYS A 52 9.98 -4.29 -0.09
N LYS A 53 9.77 -3.80 1.14
CA LYS A 53 9.35 -4.65 2.27
C LYS A 53 7.87 -5.00 2.18
N LEU A 54 7.03 -4.03 1.84
CA LEU A 54 5.58 -4.18 1.75
C LEU A 54 5.18 -5.04 0.56
N THR A 55 5.76 -4.87 -0.63
CA THR A 55 5.50 -5.71 -1.81
C THR A 55 5.78 -7.19 -1.50
N ARG A 56 6.81 -7.48 -0.69
CA ARG A 56 7.09 -8.86 -0.25
C ARG A 56 6.03 -9.41 0.72
N ILE A 57 5.40 -8.56 1.51
CA ILE A 57 4.29 -8.94 2.41
C ILE A 57 3.01 -9.13 1.61
N ALA A 58 2.73 -8.19 0.70
CA ALA A 58 1.55 -8.15 -0.15
C ALA A 58 1.53 -9.24 -1.24
N GLY A 59 2.69 -9.81 -1.61
CA GLY A 59 2.77 -10.99 -2.48
C GLY A 59 2.18 -12.29 -1.89
N ARG A 60 1.42 -12.20 -0.79
CA ARG A 60 0.71 -13.31 -0.16
C ARG A 60 -0.75 -13.32 -0.59
N PRO A 61 -1.41 -14.49 -0.69
CA PRO A 61 -2.76 -14.62 -1.22
C PRO A 61 -3.85 -13.92 -0.39
N GLU A 62 -3.53 -13.51 0.83
CA GLU A 62 -4.42 -12.78 1.73
C GLU A 62 -4.59 -11.28 1.38
N TRP A 63 -3.75 -10.74 0.49
CA TRP A 63 -3.80 -9.33 0.08
C TRP A 63 -4.41 -9.20 -1.32
N ILE A 64 -5.29 -8.22 -1.47
CA ILE A 64 -5.77 -7.74 -2.77
C ILE A 64 -4.85 -6.61 -3.16
N VAL A 65 -4.02 -6.83 -4.17
CA VAL A 65 -3.06 -5.83 -4.66
C VAL A 65 -3.71 -5.04 -5.77
N LEU A 66 -3.78 -3.71 -5.60
CA LEU A 66 -4.31 -2.77 -6.57
C LEU A 66 -3.18 -1.91 -7.11
N ASP A 67 -3.24 -1.55 -8.39
CA ASP A 67 -2.26 -0.66 -9.00
C ASP A 67 -2.47 0.77 -8.51
N GLY A 68 -1.55 1.25 -7.67
CA GLY A 68 -1.65 2.55 -7.03
C GLY A 68 -1.17 3.72 -7.88
N ASP A 69 -0.58 3.46 -9.05
CA ASP A 69 -0.07 4.49 -9.97
C ASP A 69 -1.15 5.02 -10.92
N GLN A 70 -2.34 4.40 -10.90
CA GLN A 70 -3.50 4.84 -11.66
C GLN A 70 -4.19 6.06 -11.00
N PRO A 71 -5.10 6.75 -11.73
CA PRO A 71 -5.98 7.75 -11.16
C PRO A 71 -6.84 7.20 -10.02
N GLU A 72 -7.18 8.06 -9.06
CA GLU A 72 -7.92 7.66 -7.85
C GLU A 72 -9.29 7.05 -8.16
N GLU A 73 -9.95 7.50 -9.23
CA GLU A 73 -11.25 7.01 -9.66
C GLU A 73 -11.18 5.55 -10.09
N HIS A 74 -10.11 5.16 -10.80
CA HIS A 74 -9.93 3.78 -11.25
C HIS A 74 -9.68 2.85 -10.05
N ILE A 75 -8.81 3.27 -9.13
CA ILE A 75 -8.53 2.53 -7.89
C ILE A 75 -9.82 2.35 -7.09
N PHE A 76 -10.66 3.40 -7.02
CA PHE A 76 -11.95 3.34 -6.33
C PHE A 76 -12.92 2.34 -6.97
N GLU A 77 -13.00 2.31 -8.30
CA GLU A 77 -13.81 1.31 -9.01
C GLU A 77 -13.32 -0.13 -8.75
N GLU A 78 -12.00 -0.36 -8.74
CA GLU A 78 -11.44 -1.68 -8.41
C GLU A 78 -11.75 -2.11 -6.97
N VAL A 79 -11.70 -1.18 -6.01
CA VAL A 79 -12.10 -1.44 -4.62
C VAL A 79 -13.57 -1.85 -4.55
N LYS A 80 -14.47 -1.13 -5.23
CA LYS A 80 -15.90 -1.48 -5.26
C LYS A 80 -16.13 -2.86 -5.86
N GLN A 81 -15.48 -3.18 -6.98
CA GLN A 81 -15.56 -4.51 -7.60
C GLN A 81 -15.12 -5.60 -6.63
N ALA A 82 -13.99 -5.40 -5.93
CA ALA A 82 -13.49 -6.34 -4.93
C ALA A 82 -14.46 -6.52 -3.73
N LEU A 83 -15.18 -5.46 -3.36
CA LEU A 83 -16.19 -5.48 -2.30
C LEU A 83 -17.59 -5.93 -2.79
N SER A 84 -17.77 -6.14 -4.09
CA SER A 84 -19.08 -6.41 -4.71
C SER A 84 -20.12 -5.31 -4.43
N LEU A 85 -19.69 -4.05 -4.50
CA LEU A 85 -20.51 -2.85 -4.32
C LEU A 85 -20.85 -2.17 -5.65
#